data_AF-A0A2V7Z9N1-F1
#
_entry.id   AF-A0A2V7Z9N1-F1
#
_cell.length_a   1.000
_cell.length_b   1.000
_cell.length_c   1.000
_cell.angle_alpha   90.00
_cell.angle_beta   90.00
_cell.angle_gamma   90.00
#
_symmetry.space_group_name_H-M   'P 1'
#
loop_
_entity.id
_entity.type
_entity.pdbx_description
1 polymer ?
#
loop_
_entity_poly.entity_id
_entity_poly.type
_entity_poly.pdbx_seq_one_letter_code
_entity_poly.pdbx_strand_id
1 'polypeptide(L)'
;MLTVDGAFDRISAVLQDKGYALKKEEKAADSTGDRKSVFTSPDMSVRVCWDAKARLLVIQVDAEEGWVDFARHGFGPKGLEDSAVDALVRAVGNEVGETSTDSD
;
A
#
# COMPACT_ATOMS: atom_id res chain seq x y z
N MET A 1 12.36 -7.32 11.55
CA MET A 1 11.02 -6.81 11.87
C MET A 1 10.95 -5.43 11.24
N LEU A 2 10.06 -5.24 10.28
CA LEU A 2 9.96 -4.00 9.52
C LEU A 2 9.21 -2.96 10.37
N THR A 3 9.55 -1.68 10.21
CA THR A 3 8.74 -0.60 10.78
C THR A 3 7.57 -0.29 9.84
N VAL A 4 6.51 0.33 10.35
CA VAL A 4 5.43 0.87 9.49
C VAL A 4 6.01 1.82 8.45
N ASP A 5 7.01 2.61 8.84
CA ASP A 5 7.71 3.52 7.92
C ASP A 5 8.42 2.78 6.79
N GLY A 6 9.18 1.72 7.10
CA GLY A 6 9.83 0.90 6.09
C GLY A 6 8.85 0.12 5.19
N ALA A 7 7.67 -0.26 5.72
CA ALA A 7 6.63 -0.87 4.90
C ALA A 7 6.05 0.12 3.90
N PHE A 8 5.73 1.32 4.37
CA PHE A 8 5.21 2.39 3.51
C PHE A 8 6.25 2.82 2.49
N ASP A 9 7.52 2.97 2.86
CA ASP A 9 8.60 3.33 1.94
C ASP A 9 8.70 2.33 0.78
N ARG A 10 8.69 1.02 1.06
CA ARG A 10 8.74 -0.02 0.02
C ARG A 10 7.52 0.00 -0.90
N ILE A 11 6.32 0.11 -0.33
CA ILE A 11 5.09 0.16 -1.13
C ILE A 11 5.05 1.45 -1.95
N SER A 12 5.48 2.57 -1.37
CA SER A 12 5.59 3.87 -2.05
C SER A 12 6.55 3.79 -3.22
N ALA A 13 7.72 3.20 -3.03
CA ALA A 13 8.73 3.05 -4.07
C ALA A 13 8.18 2.27 -5.27
N VAL A 14 7.45 1.17 -5.03
CA VAL A 14 6.83 0.39 -6.11
C VAL A 14 5.69 1.16 -6.80
N LEU A 15 4.85 1.86 -6.03
CA LEU A 15 3.80 2.70 -6.61
C LEU A 15 4.40 3.84 -7.46
N GLN A 16 5.47 4.47 -7.00
CA GLN A 16 6.18 5.53 -7.73
C GLN A 16 6.88 5.01 -8.99
N ASP A 17 7.50 3.83 -8.93
CA ASP A 17 8.08 3.15 -10.09
C ASP A 17 7.01 2.88 -11.17
N LYS A 18 5.79 2.56 -10.75
CA LYS A 18 4.63 2.39 -11.63
C LYS A 18 3.96 3.70 -12.08
N GLY A 19 4.50 4.86 -11.70
CA GLY A 19 3.98 6.16 -12.12
C GLY A 19 2.88 6.75 -11.24
N TYR A 20 2.63 6.20 -10.05
CA TYR A 20 1.74 6.84 -9.08
C TYR A 20 2.50 7.88 -8.25
N ALA A 21 1.98 9.11 -8.23
CA ALA A 21 2.54 10.17 -7.42
C ALA A 21 1.89 10.19 -6.03
N LEU A 22 2.70 10.35 -4.98
CA LEU A 22 2.18 10.58 -3.62
C LEU A 22 1.42 11.92 -3.59
N LYS A 23 0.12 11.87 -3.34
CA LYS A 23 -0.77 13.04 -3.31
C LYS A 23 -1.08 13.51 -1.90
N LYS A 24 -1.28 12.57 -0.97
CA LYS A 24 -1.61 12.88 0.42
C LYS A 24 -0.97 11.85 1.34
N GLU A 25 -0.39 12.31 2.43
CA GLU A 25 0.04 11.46 3.53
C GLU A 25 -0.53 11.99 4.84
N GLU A 26 -1.11 11.09 5.63
CA GLU A 26 -1.62 11.30 6.97
C GLU A 26 -0.90 10.33 7.89
N LYS A 27 0.02 10.88 8.69
CA LYS A 27 0.75 10.12 9.71
C LYS A 27 0.28 10.62 11.06
N ALA A 28 -0.23 9.71 11.91
CA ALA A 28 -0.46 10.04 13.30
C ALA A 28 0.87 10.51 13.94
N ALA A 29 0.80 11.53 14.80
CA ALA A 29 1.98 12.14 15.42
C ALA A 29 2.79 11.13 16.27
N ASP A 30 2.14 10.07 16.73
CA ASP A 30 2.75 8.97 17.44
C ASP A 30 3.25 7.89 16.47
N SER A 31 4.52 7.50 16.57
CA SER A 31 5.20 6.54 15.67
C SER A 31 4.61 5.11 15.64
N THR A 32 3.55 4.85 16.42
CA THR A 32 2.79 3.61 16.49
C THR A 32 1.34 3.75 16.05
N GLY A 33 0.88 4.94 15.65
CA GLY A 33 -0.50 5.20 15.30
C GLY A 33 -0.88 4.78 13.88
N ASP A 34 -2.13 5.07 13.51
CA ASP A 34 -2.64 4.82 12.18
C ASP A 34 -1.92 5.68 11.14
N ARG A 35 -1.70 5.13 9.95
CA ARG A 35 -1.07 5.84 8.83
C ARG A 35 -1.86 5.62 7.57
N LYS A 36 -1.96 6.67 6.75
CA LYS A 36 -2.60 6.60 5.45
C LYS A 36 -1.81 7.39 4.41
N SER A 37 -1.49 6.78 3.29
CA SER A 37 -0.82 7.44 2.17
C SER A 37 -1.61 7.18 0.89
N VAL A 38 -1.96 8.24 0.17
CA VAL A 38 -2.74 8.21 -1.07
C VAL A 38 -1.82 8.57 -2.22
N PHE A 39 -1.77 7.68 -3.19
CA PHE A 39 -1.01 7.78 -4.43
C PHE A 39 -2.00 7.88 -5.59
N THR A 40 -1.69 8.70 -6.59
CA THR A 40 -2.57 8.89 -7.76
C THR A 40 -1.77 8.78 -9.04
N SER A 41 -2.30 8.03 -9.98
CA SER A 41 -1.91 8.04 -11.39
C SER A 41 -3.01 8.76 -12.20
N PRO A 42 -2.79 9.06 -13.49
CA PRO A 42 -3.84 9.65 -14.33
C PRO A 42 -5.06 8.74 -14.53
N ASP A 43 -4.93 7.43 -14.30
CA ASP A 43 -5.97 6.43 -14.55
C ASP A 43 -6.66 5.96 -13.24
N MET A 44 -5.91 5.88 -12.14
CA MET A 44 -6.39 5.29 -10.89
C MET A 44 -5.73 5.91 -9.66
N SER A 45 -6.42 5.88 -8.51
CA SER A 45 -5.82 6.23 -7.23
C SER A 45 -5.66 4.98 -6.34
N VAL A 46 -4.57 4.92 -5.58
CA VAL A 46 -4.26 3.85 -4.63
C VAL A 46 -4.06 4.48 -3.27
N ARG A 47 -4.64 3.90 -2.21
CA ARG A 47 -4.34 4.31 -0.84
C ARG A 47 -3.85 3.14 -0.02
N VAL A 48 -2.80 3.39 0.76
CA VAL A 48 -2.19 2.45 1.70
C VAL A 48 -2.59 2.91 3.10
N CYS A 49 -3.23 2.04 3.86
CA CYS A 49 -3.77 2.28 5.19
C CYS A 49 -3.16 1.28 6.17
N TRP A 50 -2.57 1.80 7.24
CA TRP A 50 -2.16 1.01 8.40
C TRP A 50 -3.10 1.30 9.56
N ASP A 51 -3.78 0.27 10.05
CA ASP A 51 -4.52 0.29 11.29
C ASP A 51 -3.63 -0.26 12.41
N ALA A 52 -3.23 0.59 13.34
CA ALA A 52 -2.33 0.22 14.42
C ALA A 52 -3.00 -0.69 15.46
N LYS A 53 -4.30 -0.52 15.67
CA LYS A 53 -5.09 -1.22 16.68
C LYS A 53 -5.32 -2.69 16.28
N ALA A 54 -5.68 -2.89 15.02
CA ALA A 54 -5.87 -4.20 14.39
C ALA A 54 -4.56 -4.77 13.84
N ARG A 55 -3.47 -3.97 13.78
CA ARG A 55 -2.19 -4.30 13.15
C ARG A 55 -2.41 -4.79 11.72
N LEU A 56 -3.20 -4.03 10.97
CA LEU A 56 -3.68 -4.41 9.66
C LEU A 56 -3.16 -3.42 8.64
N LEU A 57 -2.43 -3.92 7.64
CA LEU A 57 -2.06 -3.13 6.46
C LEU A 57 -3.05 -3.44 5.36
N VAL A 58 -3.63 -2.40 4.78
CA VAL A 58 -4.66 -2.47 3.75
C VAL A 58 -4.23 -1.57 2.59
N ILE A 59 -4.33 -2.08 1.39
CA ILE A 59 -4.10 -1.37 0.14
C ILE A 59 -5.45 -1.36 -0.56
N GLN A 60 -5.91 -0.16 -0.90
CA GLN A 60 -7.22 0.06 -1.48
C GLN A 60 -7.04 0.82 -2.77
N VAL A 61 -7.83 0.49 -3.78
CA VAL A 61 -7.83 1.19 -5.06
C VAL A 61 -9.13 1.96 -5.23
N ASP A 62 -9.06 3.09 -5.91
CA ASP A 62 -10.20 3.92 -6.24
C ASP A 62 -10.94 3.29 -7.42
N ALA A 63 -12.20 2.90 -7.19
CA ALA A 63 -13.13 2.39 -8.18
C ALA A 63 -14.33 3.35 -8.29
N GLU A 64 -15.16 3.20 -9.33
CA GLU A 64 -16.24 4.14 -9.67
C GLU A 64 -17.22 4.42 -8.50
N GLU A 65 -17.38 3.48 -7.58
CA GLU A 65 -18.27 3.60 -6.40
C GLU A 65 -17.52 3.82 -5.07
N GLY A 66 -16.20 4.03 -5.12
CA GLY A 66 -15.36 4.36 -3.96
C GLY A 66 -14.13 3.46 -3.81
N TRP A 67 -13.54 3.50 -2.62
CA TRP A 67 -12.32 2.77 -2.31
C TRP A 67 -12.59 1.31 -1.99
N VAL A 68 -12.06 0.40 -2.81
CA VAL A 68 -12.19 -1.04 -2.64
C VAL A 68 -10.92 -1.66 -2.06
N ASP A 69 -11.06 -2.62 -1.15
CA ASP A 69 -9.93 -3.35 -0.59
C ASP A 69 -9.30 -4.24 -1.65
N PHE A 70 -8.11 -3.86 -2.11
CA PHE A 70 -7.36 -4.64 -3.09
C PHE A 70 -6.53 -5.73 -2.40
N ALA A 71 -5.72 -5.33 -1.42
CA ALA A 71 -4.90 -6.26 -0.66
C ALA A 71 -4.94 -5.90 0.82
N ARG A 72 -5.01 -6.90 1.69
CA ARG A 72 -4.92 -6.67 3.14
C ARG A 72 -4.14 -7.78 3.81
N HIS A 73 -3.35 -7.40 4.81
CA HIS A 73 -2.57 -8.35 5.60
C HIS A 73 -2.59 -7.95 7.08
N GLY A 74 -3.05 -8.87 7.91
CA GLY A 74 -3.05 -8.73 9.37
C GLY A 74 -1.75 -9.27 9.95
N PHE A 75 -1.12 -8.48 10.80
CA PHE A 75 0.17 -8.83 11.40
C PHE A 75 -0.02 -9.30 12.84
N GLY A 76 0.68 -10.40 13.16
CA GLY A 76 0.65 -11.00 14.48
C GLY A 76 1.34 -10.15 15.57
N PRO A 77 1.50 -10.69 16.78
CA PRO A 77 2.20 -10.01 17.88
C PRO A 77 3.67 -9.69 17.58
N LYS A 78 4.23 -10.37 16.58
CA LYS A 78 5.58 -10.15 16.05
C LYS A 78 5.67 -8.95 15.09
N GLY A 79 4.57 -8.21 14.86
CA GLY A 79 4.46 -7.00 14.04
C GLY A 79 4.80 -7.22 12.56
N LEU A 80 5.25 -6.18 11.85
CA LEU A 80 5.42 -6.25 10.40
C LEU A 80 6.56 -7.20 10.00
N GLU A 81 6.18 -8.33 9.44
CA GLU A 81 7.08 -9.32 8.87
C GLU A 81 7.48 -8.90 7.46
N ASP A 82 8.78 -8.92 7.17
CA ASP A 82 9.35 -8.48 5.89
C ASP A 82 8.71 -9.23 4.71
N SER A 83 8.57 -10.56 4.83
CA SER A 83 7.98 -11.41 3.80
C SER A 83 6.50 -11.13 3.53
N ALA A 84 5.74 -10.70 4.54
CA ALA A 84 4.34 -10.34 4.37
C ALA A 84 4.20 -8.98 3.66
N VAL A 85 5.09 -8.04 3.95
CA VAL A 85 5.17 -6.77 3.22
C VAL A 85 5.64 -7.00 1.79
N ASP A 86 6.62 -7.89 1.56
CA ASP A 86 7.07 -8.27 0.22
C ASP A 86 5.93 -8.89 -0.61
N ALA A 87 5.08 -9.72 0.01
CA ALA A 87 3.90 -10.27 -0.66
C ALA A 87 2.90 -9.19 -1.08
N LEU A 88 2.67 -8.18 -0.24
CA LEU A 88 1.81 -7.03 -0.58
C LEU A 88 2.42 -6.15 -1.68
N VAL A 89 3.73 -5.91 -1.60
CA VAL A 89 4.48 -5.16 -2.61
C VAL A 89 4.40 -5.87 -3.97
N ARG A 90 4.55 -7.20 -4.00
CA ARG A 90 4.38 -8.01 -5.21
C ARG A 90 2.95 -7.96 -5.74
N ALA A 91 1.94 -8.03 -4.87
CA ALA A 91 0.54 -7.95 -5.29
C ALA A 91 0.25 -6.62 -6.01
N VAL A 92 0.72 -5.50 -5.44
CA VAL A 92 0.62 -4.18 -6.08
C VAL A 92 1.43 -4.11 -7.37
N GLY A 93 2.67 -4.59 -7.35
CA GLY A 93 3.54 -4.57 -8.53
C GLY A 93 3.01 -5.40 -9.71
N ASN A 94 2.29 -6.49 -9.42
CA ASN A 94 1.72 -7.39 -10.41
C ASN A 94 0.43 -6.82 -11.02
N GLU A 95 -0.56 -6.43 -10.20
CA GLU A 95 -1.83 -5.91 -10.72
C GLU A 95 -1.64 -4.59 -11.50
N VAL A 96 -0.74 -3.72 -11.05
CA VAL A 96 -0.44 -2.47 -11.74
C VAL A 96 0.45 -2.69 -12.99
N GLY A 97 1.18 -3.81 -13.05
CA GLY A 97 2.05 -4.15 -14.19
C GLY A 97 1.35 -4.90 -15.33
N GLU A 98 0.39 -5.76 -15.00
CA GLU A 98 -0.26 -6.63 -15.98
C GLU A 98 -1.27 -5.91 -16.88
N THR A 99 -1.56 -4.63 -16.64
CA THR A 99 -2.30 -3.80 -17.61
C THR A 99 -1.46 -3.38 -18.82
N SER A 100 -0.15 -3.65 -18.84
CA SER A 100 0.77 -3.16 -19.88
C SER A 100 1.58 -4.22 -20.62
N THR A 101 1.34 -5.52 -20.46
CA THR A 101 2.05 -6.54 -21.28
C THR A 101 1.20 -7.78 -21.55
N ASP A 102 0.33 -7.68 -22.55
CA ASP A 102 0.07 -8.79 -23.48
C ASP A 102 -0.25 -8.18 -24.86
N SER A 103 0.82 -7.87 -25.60
CA SER A 103 0.80 -7.54 -27.03
C SER A 103 2.20 -7.79 -27.56
N ASP A 104 2.51 -9.05 -27.87
CA ASP A 104 2.96 -9.53 -29.19
C ASP A 104 3.23 -11.05 -29.15
#